data_AF-A0A7X7J0Z7-F1
#
_entry.id   AF-A0A7X7J0Z7-F1
#
_cell.length_a   1.000
_cell.length_b   1.000
_cell.length_c   1.000
_cell.angle_alpha   90.00
_cell.angle_beta   90.00
_cell.angle_gamma   90.00
#
_symmetry.space_group_name_H-M   'P 1'
#
loop_
_entity.id
_entity.type
_entity.pdbx_description
1 polymer ?
#
loop_
_entity_poly.entity_id
_entity_poly.type
_entity_poly.pdbx_seq_one_letter_code
_entity_poly.pdbx_strand_id
1 'polypeptide(L)'
;MNTEQPAGRRRVLRRHSVQDRERLIQEQARSGLNKKAFCVREGIALNTFYGWSRRPVPIKRQTAFAQVELPALTQAAVEVLLPNGTRIGIRHQGRRDDLVALIRGVSGC
;
A
#
# COMPACT_ATOMS: atom_id res chain seq x y z
N MET A 1 32.54 -0.38 38.18
CA MET A 1 32.41 0.47 36.98
C MET A 1 31.09 0.12 36.33
N ASN A 2 30.02 0.85 36.67
CA ASN A 2 28.71 0.63 36.07
C ASN A 2 28.50 1.69 34.99
N THR A 3 28.58 1.25 33.74
CA THR A 3 28.33 2.08 32.56
C THR A 3 26.83 2.14 32.34
N GLU A 4 26.15 3.09 33.00
CA GLU A 4 24.75 3.37 32.70
C GLU A 4 24.67 4.11 31.36
N GLN A 5 24.31 3.38 30.30
CA GLN A 5 23.91 3.99 29.03
C GLN A 5 22.60 4.76 29.24
N PRO A 6 22.55 6.07 28.93
CA PRO A 6 21.33 6.84 29.15
C PRO A 6 20.24 6.38 28.18
N ALA A 7 19.14 5.89 28.76
CA ALA A 7 17.92 5.56 28.06
C ALA A 7 17.51 6.71 27.12
N GLY A 8 17.30 6.39 25.84
CA GLY A 8 17.04 7.37 24.79
C GLY A 8 15.84 8.27 25.13
N ARG A 9 16.10 9.57 25.34
CA ARG A 9 15.06 10.58 25.53
C ARG A 9 14.12 10.55 24.32
N ARG A 10 12.84 10.28 24.56
CA ARG A 10 11.79 10.33 23.53
C ARG A 10 11.76 11.74 22.95
N ARG A 11 12.20 11.91 21.70
CA ARG A 11 12.30 13.22 21.07
C ARG A 11 10.89 13.77 20.86
N VAL A 12 10.48 14.76 21.66
CA VAL A 12 9.22 15.47 21.47
C VAL A 12 9.31 16.22 20.15
N LEU A 13 8.53 15.79 19.17
CA LEU A 13 8.44 16.47 17.88
C LEU A 13 7.73 17.80 18.09
N ARG A 14 8.49 18.90 18.07
CA ARG A 14 7.92 20.25 18.11
C ARG A 14 7.12 20.45 16.82
N ARG A 15 5.79 20.62 16.96
CA ARG A 15 4.94 20.95 15.81
C ARG A 15 5.14 22.43 15.46
N HIS A 16 5.75 22.69 14.31
CA HIS A 16 5.83 24.04 13.75
C HIS A 16 4.54 24.35 13.00
N SER A 17 3.96 25.53 13.26
CA SER A 17 2.84 26.06 12.46
C SER A 17 3.30 26.35 11.02
N VAL A 18 2.37 26.63 10.10
CA VAL A 18 2.72 27.03 8.72
C VAL A 18 3.53 28.33 8.75
N GLN A 19 3.11 29.31 9.54
CA GLN A 19 3.78 30.60 9.71
C GLN A 19 5.21 30.44 10.25
N ASP A 20 5.41 29.57 11.26
CA ASP A 20 6.76 29.29 11.79
C ASP A 20 7.69 28.71 10.73
N ARG A 21 7.17 27.81 9.88
CA ARG A 21 7.95 27.19 8.81
C ARG A 21 8.36 28.23 7.77
N GLU A 22 7.44 29.11 7.38
CA GLU A 22 7.72 30.20 6.44
C GLU A 22 8.76 31.16 6.99
N ARG A 23 8.64 31.56 8.27
CA ARG A 23 9.64 32.41 8.94
C ARG A 23 11.02 31.76 8.91
N LEU A 24 11.13 30.48 9.29
CA LEU A 24 12.40 29.75 9.31
C LEU A 24 13.01 29.61 7.91
N ILE A 25 12.20 29.44 6.86
CA ILE A 25 12.67 29.41 5.47
C ILE A 25 13.25 30.77 5.07
N GLN A 26 12.59 31.87 5.43
CA GLN A 26 13.07 33.22 5.15
C GLN A 26 14.35 33.55 5.92
N GLU A 27 14.43 33.18 7.20
CA GLU A 27 15.62 33.32 8.03
C GLU A 27 16.80 32.52 7.46
N GLN A 28 16.56 31.29 6.98
CA GLN A 28 17.60 30.51 6.31
C GLN A 28 18.12 31.23 5.06
N ALA A 29 17.24 31.78 4.23
CA ALA A 29 17.62 32.54 3.04
C ALA A 29 18.43 33.80 3.38
N ARG A 30 18.08 34.51 4.46
CA ARG A 30 18.79 35.72 4.92
C ARG A 30 20.11 35.41 5.64
N SER A 31 20.23 34.23 6.26
CA SER A 31 21.39 33.88 7.09
C SER A 31 22.69 33.65 6.31
N GLY A 32 22.62 33.42 4.99
CA GLY A 32 23.77 33.01 4.19
C GLY A 32 24.30 31.60 4.50
N LEU A 33 23.74 30.92 5.50
CA LEU A 33 24.09 29.54 5.85
C LEU A 33 23.49 28.58 4.83
N ASN A 34 24.23 27.51 4.51
CA ASN A 34 23.63 26.37 3.83
C ASN A 34 22.56 25.71 4.73
N LYS A 35 21.63 24.99 4.11
CA LYS A 35 20.48 24.38 4.82
C LYS A 35 20.91 23.46 5.97
N LYS A 36 22.01 22.71 5.81
CA LYS A 36 22.50 21.79 6.84
C LYS A 36 22.99 22.55 8.07
N ALA A 37 23.81 23.59 7.88
CA ALA A 37 24.32 24.43 8.95
C ALA A 37 23.17 25.15 9.68
N PHE A 38 22.20 25.68 8.94
CA PHE A 38 21.00 26.30 9.52
C PHE A 38 20.20 25.30 10.36
N CYS A 39 19.93 24.10 9.84
CA CYS A 39 19.18 23.06 10.55
C CYS A 39 19.86 22.62 11.85
N VAL A 40 21.20 22.50 11.84
CA VAL A 40 21.97 22.18 13.06
C VAL A 40 21.81 23.28 14.10
N ARG A 41 21.91 24.55 13.69
CA ARG A 41 21.76 25.72 14.57
C ARG A 41 20.38 25.79 15.21
N GLU A 42 19.32 25.60 14.42
CA GLU A 42 17.93 25.69 14.87
C GLU A 42 17.40 24.39 15.51
N GLY A 43 18.21 23.32 15.57
CA GLY A 43 17.80 22.02 16.10
C GLY A 43 16.76 21.28 15.25
N ILE A 44 16.65 21.62 13.97
CA ILE A 44 15.68 21.07 13.02
C ILE A 44 16.32 19.89 12.28
N ALA A 45 15.56 18.80 12.07
CA ALA A 45 16.04 17.73 11.21
C ALA A 45 16.07 18.18 9.74
N LEU A 46 17.17 17.93 9.03
CA LEU A 46 17.36 18.40 7.65
C LEU A 46 16.24 17.93 6.71
N ASN A 47 15.79 16.68 6.83
CA ASN A 47 14.69 16.16 6.01
C ASN A 47 13.36 16.89 6.27
N THR A 48 13.11 17.28 7.53
CA THR A 48 11.93 18.06 7.91
C THR A 48 11.95 19.44 7.24
N PHE A 49 13.10 20.12 7.29
CA PHE A 49 13.26 21.41 6.63
C PHE A 49 13.13 21.31 5.10
N TYR A 50 13.68 20.25 4.49
CA TYR A 50 13.46 19.98 3.06
C TYR A 50 11.99 19.80 2.72
N GLY A 51 11.22 19.08 3.55
CA GLY A 51 9.78 18.94 3.38
C GLY A 51 9.03 20.27 3.35
N TRP A 52 9.44 21.25 4.15
CA TRP A 52 8.84 22.59 4.16
C TRP A 52 9.29 23.46 2.99
N SER A 53 10.57 23.39 2.61
CA SER A 53 11.16 24.23 1.56
C SER A 53 10.85 23.76 0.13
N ARG A 54 10.28 22.55 -0.04
CA ARG A 54 9.88 22.04 -1.35
C ARG A 54 8.69 22.85 -1.87
N ARG A 55 8.81 23.32 -3.11
CA ARG A 55 7.66 23.87 -3.83
C ARG A 55 6.57 22.79 -3.92
N PRO A 56 5.29 23.13 -3.74
CA PRO A 56 4.21 22.18 -3.94
C PRO A 56 4.29 21.69 -5.38
N VAL A 57 4.67 20.42 -5.54
CA VAL A 57 4.56 19.73 -6.82
C VAL A 57 3.08 19.42 -6.99
N PRO A 58 2.45 19.73 -8.14
CA PRO A 58 1.07 19.32 -8.37
C PRO A 58 0.98 17.81 -8.13
N ILE A 59 0.15 17.43 -7.16
CA ILE A 59 -0.08 16.03 -6.82
C ILE A 59 -0.58 15.39 -8.12
N LYS A 60 0.21 14.46 -8.68
CA LYS A 60 -0.24 13.66 -9.83
C LYS A 60 -1.60 13.08 -9.45
N ARG A 61 -2.61 13.27 -10.31
CA ARG A 61 -4.01 12.84 -10.08
C ARG A 61 -4.00 11.47 -9.41
N GLN A 62 -4.69 11.36 -8.28
CA GLN A 62 -4.80 10.10 -7.54
C GLN A 62 -5.18 8.98 -8.50
N THR A 63 -4.48 7.85 -8.38
CA THR A 63 -4.83 6.63 -9.10
C THR A 63 -6.29 6.31 -8.79
N ALA A 64 -7.15 6.36 -9.82
CA ALA A 64 -8.53 5.96 -9.70
C ALA A 64 -8.63 4.47 -10.02
N PHE A 65 -9.40 3.73 -9.23
CA PHE A 65 -9.75 2.36 -9.53
C PHE A 65 -11.08 2.36 -10.30
N ALA A 66 -11.14 1.56 -11.36
CA ALA A 66 -12.38 1.34 -12.10
C ALA A 66 -13.11 0.13 -11.48
N GLN A 67 -14.42 0.26 -11.27
CA GLN A 67 -15.27 -0.88 -10.98
C GLN A 67 -15.33 -1.77 -12.23
N VAL A 68 -15.10 -3.07 -12.06
CA VAL A 68 -15.21 -4.08 -13.10
C VAL A 68 -16.28 -5.06 -12.69
N GLU A 69 -17.34 -5.16 -13.50
CA GLU A 69 -18.35 -6.20 -13.35
C GLU A 69 -17.75 -7.53 -13.81
N LEU A 70 -17.62 -8.48 -12.90
CA LEU A 70 -17.27 -9.85 -13.26
C LEU A 70 -18.54 -10.51 -13.82
N PRO A 71 -18.45 -11.26 -14.93
CA PRO A 71 -19.61 -11.99 -15.43
C PRO A 71 -20.11 -12.91 -14.31
N ALA A 72 -21.41 -12.81 -14.00
CA ALA A 72 -22.04 -13.74 -13.08
C ALA A 72 -21.72 -15.15 -13.57
N LEU A 73 -21.06 -15.95 -12.72
CA LEU A 73 -20.89 -17.37 -12.95
C LEU A 73 -22.28 -18.00 -12.84
N THR A 74 -23.06 -17.93 -13.92
CA THR A 74 -24.42 -18.46 -14.00
C THR A 74 -24.45 -19.99 -13.97
N GLN A 75 -23.29 -20.64 -14.05
CA GLN A 75 -23.17 -22.09 -14.19
C GLN A 75 -22.03 -22.61 -13.31
N ALA A 76 -22.39 -23.45 -12.34
CA ALA A 76 -21.41 -24.27 -11.63
C ALA A 76 -20.81 -25.26 -12.64
N ALA A 77 -19.64 -24.93 -13.17
CA ALA A 77 -18.85 -25.90 -13.90
C ALA A 77 -18.47 -27.02 -12.92
N VAL A 78 -18.80 -28.26 -13.26
CA VAL A 78 -18.35 -29.40 -12.46
C VAL A 78 -17.00 -29.83 -13.00
N GLU A 79 -16.00 -29.83 -12.12
CA GLU A 79 -14.68 -30.33 -12.43
C GLU A 79 -14.54 -31.75 -11.89
N VAL A 80 -14.17 -32.67 -12.79
CA VAL A 80 -13.80 -34.04 -12.43
C VAL A 80 -12.28 -34.14 -12.49
N LEU A 81 -11.64 -34.46 -11.37
CA LEU A 81 -10.20 -34.73 -11.27
C LEU A 81 -9.98 -36.24 -11.31
N LEU A 82 -9.28 -36.72 -12.35
CA LEU A 82 -8.90 -38.11 -12.47
C LEU A 82 -7.60 -38.40 -11.69
N PRO A 83 -7.36 -39.65 -11.25
CA PRO A 83 -6.15 -40.02 -10.49
C PRO A 83 -4.82 -39.74 -11.21
N ASN A 84 -4.85 -39.71 -12.55
CA ASN A 84 -3.69 -39.35 -13.38
C ASN A 84 -3.45 -37.83 -13.48
N GLY A 85 -4.20 -37.01 -12.74
CA GLY A 85 -4.10 -35.55 -12.75
C GLY A 85 -4.85 -34.87 -13.89
N THR A 86 -5.55 -35.62 -14.75
CA THR A 86 -6.37 -35.05 -15.83
C THR A 86 -7.60 -34.36 -15.24
N ARG A 87 -7.90 -33.15 -15.72
CA ARG A 87 -9.05 -32.34 -15.30
C ARG A 87 -10.05 -32.22 -16.42
N ILE A 88 -11.30 -32.60 -16.17
CA ILE A 88 -12.40 -32.49 -17.12
C ILE A 88 -13.38 -31.45 -16.57
N GLY A 89 -13.48 -30.31 -17.26
CA GLY A 89 -14.44 -29.26 -16.95
C GLY A 89 -15.73 -29.45 -17.73
N ILE A 90 -16.85 -29.70 -17.04
CA ILE A 90 -18.16 -29.88 -17.66
C ILE A 90 -18.99 -28.62 -17.44
N ARG A 91 -19.30 -27.92 -18.53
CA ARG A 91 -20.32 -26.86 -18.53
C ARG A 91 -21.68 -27.50 -18.81
N HIS A 92 -22.38 -27.89 -17.75
CA HIS A 92 -23.71 -28.48 -17.87
C HIS A 92 -24.78 -27.40 -17.85
N GLN A 93 -25.59 -27.33 -18.90
CA GLN A 93 -26.78 -26.46 -18.96
C GLN A 93 -28.08 -27.24 -18.66
N GLY A 94 -27.99 -28.55 -18.46
CA GLY A 94 -29.14 -29.42 -18.18
C GLY A 94 -29.47 -29.54 -16.70
N ARG A 95 -30.38 -30.47 -16.37
CA ARG A 95 -30.81 -30.68 -14.99
C ARG A 95 -29.67 -31.32 -14.19
N ARG A 96 -29.57 -30.97 -12.90
CA ARG A 96 -28.60 -31.55 -11.96
C ARG A 96 -28.64 -33.09 -11.94
N ASP A 97 -29.84 -33.64 -12.13
CA ASP A 97 -30.10 -35.08 -12.14
C ASP A 97 -29.35 -35.82 -13.26
N ASP A 98 -29.27 -35.22 -14.45
CA ASP A 98 -28.56 -35.79 -15.62
C ASP A 98 -27.06 -35.91 -15.36
N LEU A 99 -26.49 -34.90 -14.68
CA LEU A 99 -25.09 -34.89 -14.32
C LEU A 99 -24.75 -35.94 -13.25
N VAL A 100 -25.63 -36.12 -12.27
CA VAL A 100 -25.47 -37.16 -11.24
C VAL A 100 -25.54 -38.56 -11.87
N ALA A 101 -26.43 -38.77 -12.84
CA ALA A 101 -26.51 -40.03 -13.58
C ALA A 101 -25.22 -40.31 -14.37
N LEU A 102 -24.66 -39.30 -15.05
CA LEU A 102 -23.38 -39.42 -15.77
C LEU A 102 -22.23 -39.78 -14.82
N ILE A 103 -22.09 -39.07 -13.70
CA ILE A 103 -21.02 -39.32 -12.71
C ILE A 103 -21.12 -40.75 -12.17
N ARG A 104 -22.34 -41.22 -11.85
CA ARG A 104 -22.56 -42.59 -11.37
C ARG A 104 -22.22 -43.63 -12.43
N GLY A 105 -22.55 -43.38 -13.70
CA GLY A 105 -22.21 -44.28 -14.80
C GLY A 105 -20.71 -44.41 -15.05
N VAL A 106 -19.97 -43.31 -14.95
CA VAL A 106 -18.49 -43.32 -15.11
C VAL A 106 -17.78 -43.90 -13.89
N SER A 107 -18.34 -43.75 -12.68
CA SER A 107 -17.73 -44.28 -11.44
C SER A 107 -18.04 -45.76 -11.18
N GLY A 108 -18.98 -46.34 -11.94
CA GLY A 108 -19.44 -47.73 -11.80
C GLY A 108 -18.85 -48.72 -12.80
N CYS A 109 -17.88 -48.29 -13.63
CA CYS A 109 -17.14 -49.12 -14.59
C CYS A 109 -15.72 -49.41 -14.09
#